data_AF-A0A662LBB4-F1
#
_entry.id   AF-A0A662LBB4-F1
#
_cell.length_a   1.000
_cell.length_b   1.000
_cell.length_c   1.000
_cell.angle_alpha   90.00
_cell.angle_beta   90.00
_cell.angle_gamma   90.00
#
_symmetry.space_group_name_H-M   'P 1'
#
loop_
_entity.id
_entity.type
_entity.pdbx_description
1 polymer ?
#
loop_
_entity_poly.entity_id
_entity_poly.type
_entity_poly.pdbx_seq_one_letter_code
_entity_poly.pdbx_strand_id
1 'polypeptide(L)'
;MSVESVGKEILKEAGFERLREAIIEELVRKISRGGCYGADIRKIIEETFKEEEFVNFARKLARIIEEKTKIDREKSNKAACQLVEEEIADDIKNIFHGQLEERRNGKSKEEKQIENIGKESKLWDEATKRFVGKKQNVIELIAEIFREHCLIRYTIIAGFSLLILSAILFNSIYKAIVVGLTLTIFSSNSLKIKIANVLGGLGGNINIFYLYINSPAICFNGRKKRN
;
A
#
# COMPACT_ATOMS: atom_id res chain seq x y z
N MET A 1 -16.12 19.30 1.12
CA MET A 1 -15.44 19.44 -0.18
C MET A 1 -16.33 18.74 -1.16
N SER A 2 -16.69 19.37 -2.28
CA SER A 2 -17.80 18.84 -3.06
C SER A 2 -17.60 19.04 -4.54
N VAL A 3 -18.04 18.02 -5.26
CA VAL A 3 -18.47 18.14 -6.65
C VAL A 3 -19.39 19.36 -6.78
N GLU A 4 -19.10 20.20 -7.77
CA GLU A 4 -19.88 21.39 -8.05
C GLU A 4 -21.17 21.06 -8.82
N SER A 5 -22.04 22.06 -8.99
CA SER A 5 -23.36 21.87 -9.61
C SER A 5 -23.33 21.16 -10.97
N VAL A 6 -22.39 21.52 -11.86
CA VAL A 6 -22.24 20.88 -13.18
C VAL A 6 -21.78 19.44 -13.02
N GLY A 7 -20.82 19.18 -12.12
CA GLY A 7 -20.37 17.82 -11.81
C GLY A 7 -21.49 16.93 -11.28
N LYS A 8 -22.34 17.45 -10.39
CA LYS A 8 -23.50 16.71 -9.85
C LYS A 8 -24.54 16.40 -10.92
N GLU A 9 -24.78 17.35 -11.82
CA GLU A 9 -25.68 17.14 -12.95
C GLU A 9 -25.17 16.04 -13.89
N ILE A 10 -23.86 16.05 -14.20
CA ILE A 10 -23.21 15.03 -15.02
C ILE A 10 -23.32 13.64 -14.38
N LEU A 11 -23.05 13.53 -13.07
CA LEU A 11 -23.17 12.26 -12.34
C LEU A 11 -24.62 11.75 -12.35
N LYS A 12 -25.60 12.64 -12.14
CA LYS A 12 -27.02 12.30 -12.19
C LYS A 12 -27.44 11.81 -13.58
N GLU A 13 -27.00 12.49 -14.64
CA GLU A 13 -27.29 12.12 -16.04
C GLU A 13 -26.62 10.78 -16.42
N ALA A 14 -25.41 10.53 -15.93
CA ALA A 14 -24.72 9.26 -16.09
C ALA A 14 -25.44 8.09 -15.38
N GLY A 15 -26.23 8.39 -14.33
CA GLY A 15 -26.95 7.39 -13.53
C GLY A 15 -26.12 6.90 -12.34
N PHE A 16 -25.18 7.72 -11.86
CA PHE A 16 -24.24 7.39 -10.79
C PHE A 16 -24.92 6.87 -9.52
N GLU A 17 -26.06 7.45 -9.13
CA GLU A 17 -26.78 7.05 -7.91
C GLU A 17 -27.13 5.56 -7.83
N ARG A 18 -27.40 4.93 -8.98
CA ARG A 18 -27.73 3.49 -9.02
C ARG A 18 -26.51 2.59 -8.84
N LEU A 19 -25.32 3.12 -9.10
CA LEU A 19 -24.06 2.40 -9.07
C LEU A 19 -23.16 2.84 -7.90
N ARG A 20 -23.54 3.89 -7.18
CA ARG A 20 -22.76 4.50 -6.09
C ARG A 20 -22.34 3.45 -5.06
N GLU A 21 -23.29 2.67 -4.55
CA GLU A 21 -23.03 1.61 -3.57
C GLU A 21 -22.14 0.51 -4.15
N ALA A 22 -22.43 0.03 -5.37
CA ALA A 22 -21.63 -1.01 -6.03
C ALA A 22 -20.17 -0.56 -6.26
N ILE A 23 -19.96 0.70 -6.66
CA ILE A 23 -18.62 1.27 -6.84
C ILE A 23 -17.89 1.32 -5.49
N ILE A 24 -18.56 1.80 -4.43
CA ILE A 24 -17.96 1.88 -3.09
C ILE A 24 -17.60 0.48 -2.57
N GLU A 25 -18.51 -0.49 -2.69
CA GLU A 25 -18.28 -1.87 -2.27
C GLU A 25 -17.09 -2.49 -3.01
N GLU A 26 -17.00 -2.27 -4.32
CA GLU A 26 -15.90 -2.80 -5.12
C GLU A 26 -14.55 -2.17 -4.74
N LEU A 27 -14.52 -0.85 -4.53
CA LEU A 27 -13.33 -0.15 -4.05
C LEU A 27 -12.87 -0.69 -2.70
N VAL A 28 -13.80 -0.84 -1.75
CA VAL A 28 -13.49 -1.39 -0.42
C VAL A 28 -12.99 -2.84 -0.54
N ARG A 29 -13.61 -3.65 -1.40
CA ARG A 29 -13.22 -5.04 -1.65
C ARG A 29 -11.80 -5.13 -2.20
N LYS A 30 -11.46 -4.30 -3.20
CA LYS A 30 -10.11 -4.26 -3.80
C LYS A 30 -9.07 -3.83 -2.80
N ILE A 31 -9.34 -2.76 -2.06
CA ILE A 31 -8.43 -2.25 -1.03
C ILE A 31 -8.17 -3.32 0.03
N SER A 32 -9.23 -3.99 0.49
CA SER A 32 -9.15 -4.99 1.57
C SER A 32 -8.44 -6.28 1.13
N ARG A 33 -8.65 -6.74 -0.12
CA ARG A 33 -8.02 -7.97 -0.63
C ARG A 33 -6.59 -7.76 -1.13
N GLY A 34 -6.29 -6.60 -1.72
CA GLY A 34 -5.01 -6.33 -2.36
C GLY A 34 -3.91 -5.83 -1.41
N GLY A 35 -4.23 -5.48 -0.16
CA GLY A 35 -3.26 -4.87 0.75
C GLY A 35 -2.75 -3.53 0.18
N CYS A 36 -3.65 -2.70 -0.35
CA CYS A 36 -3.35 -1.52 -1.17
C CYS A 36 -2.82 -0.30 -0.37
N TYR A 37 -2.06 -0.52 0.71
CA TYR A 37 -1.44 0.55 1.47
C TYR A 37 -0.49 1.38 0.58
N GLY A 38 -0.64 2.70 0.60
CA GLY A 38 0.04 3.66 -0.27
C GLY A 38 -0.54 3.81 -1.68
N ALA A 39 -1.61 3.11 -2.04
CA ALA A 39 -2.22 3.20 -3.37
C ALA A 39 -3.08 4.46 -3.51
N ASP A 40 -3.06 5.04 -4.72
CA ASP A 40 -3.90 6.17 -5.11
C ASP A 40 -5.32 5.67 -5.41
N ILE A 41 -6.34 6.16 -4.69
CA ILE A 41 -7.73 5.74 -4.87
C ILE A 41 -8.19 5.94 -6.30
N ARG A 42 -7.74 7.01 -6.97
CA ARG A 42 -8.12 7.28 -8.35
C ARG A 42 -7.71 6.17 -9.30
N LYS A 43 -6.56 5.52 -9.05
CA LYS A 43 -6.13 4.36 -9.84
C LYS A 43 -7.00 3.15 -9.59
N ILE A 44 -7.43 2.94 -8.35
CA ILE A 44 -8.35 1.85 -8.01
C ILE A 44 -9.72 2.08 -8.67
N ILE A 45 -10.20 3.33 -8.72
CA ILE A 45 -11.40 3.72 -9.49
C ILE A 45 -11.19 3.45 -10.97
N GLU A 46 -10.06 3.84 -11.55
CA GLU A 46 -9.75 3.59 -12.95
C GLU A 46 -9.75 2.09 -13.29
N GLU A 47 -9.19 1.25 -12.42
CA GLU A 47 -9.23 -0.21 -12.55
C GLU A 47 -10.65 -0.75 -12.43
N THR A 48 -11.46 -0.20 -11.52
CA THR A 48 -12.88 -0.57 -11.35
C THR A 48 -13.68 -0.23 -12.61
N PHE A 49 -13.41 0.91 -13.24
CA PHE A 49 -14.06 1.32 -14.48
C PHE A 49 -13.68 0.48 -15.70
N LYS A 50 -12.65 -0.36 -15.62
CA LYS A 50 -12.28 -1.32 -16.67
C LYS A 50 -13.06 -2.63 -16.56
N GLU A 51 -13.76 -2.88 -15.45
CA GLU A 51 -14.54 -4.09 -15.27
C GLU A 51 -15.83 -4.05 -16.10
N GLU A 52 -16.29 -5.22 -16.54
CA GLU A 52 -17.44 -5.37 -17.44
C GLU A 52 -18.71 -4.71 -16.88
N GLU A 53 -18.88 -4.74 -15.56
CA GLU A 53 -20.03 -4.15 -14.86
C GLU A 53 -20.03 -2.61 -14.93
N PHE A 54 -18.87 -1.97 -14.87
CA PHE A 54 -18.75 -0.50 -14.78
C PHE A 54 -18.33 0.17 -16.09
N VAL A 55 -17.82 -0.59 -17.07
CA VAL A 55 -17.27 -0.02 -18.32
C VAL A 55 -18.29 0.81 -19.11
N ASN A 56 -19.55 0.38 -19.12
CA ASN A 56 -20.62 1.12 -19.81
C ASN A 56 -20.93 2.45 -19.12
N PHE A 57 -20.96 2.43 -17.79
CA PHE A 57 -21.10 3.65 -16.98
C PHE A 57 -19.92 4.60 -17.20
N ALA A 58 -18.69 4.09 -17.11
CA ALA A 58 -17.48 4.89 -17.29
C ALA A 58 -17.42 5.56 -18.67
N ARG A 59 -17.75 4.82 -19.73
CA ARG A 59 -17.83 5.37 -21.10
C ARG A 59 -18.92 6.44 -21.23
N LYS A 60 -20.09 6.20 -20.63
CA LYS A 60 -21.19 7.18 -20.63
C LYS A 60 -20.79 8.46 -19.89
N LEU A 61 -20.18 8.32 -18.72
CA LEU A 61 -19.71 9.45 -17.91
C LEU A 61 -18.64 10.26 -18.65
N ALA A 62 -17.63 9.61 -19.22
CA ALA A 62 -16.60 10.29 -20.00
C ALA A 62 -17.17 11.02 -21.22
N ARG A 63 -18.17 10.44 -21.90
CA ARG A 63 -18.84 11.08 -23.03
C ARG A 63 -19.63 12.33 -22.61
N ILE A 64 -20.38 12.27 -21.50
CA ILE A 64 -21.11 13.45 -21.01
C ILE A 64 -20.13 14.56 -20.59
N ILE A 65 -18.99 14.19 -19.99
CA ILE A 65 -17.92 15.16 -19.67
C ILE A 65 -17.37 15.78 -20.96
N GLU A 66 -17.06 14.99 -21.99
CA GLU A 66 -16.58 15.49 -23.28
C GLU A 66 -17.61 16.42 -23.97
N GLU A 67 -18.90 16.12 -23.87
CA GLU A 67 -19.97 16.94 -24.47
C GLU A 67 -20.23 18.24 -23.70
N LYS A 68 -20.14 18.21 -22.36
CA LYS A 68 -20.42 19.38 -21.50
C LYS A 68 -19.17 20.22 -21.17
N THR A 69 -17.99 19.73 -21.50
CA THR A 69 -16.71 20.41 -21.23
C THR A 69 -15.87 20.49 -22.50
N LYS A 70 -14.78 21.27 -22.48
CA LYS A 70 -13.81 21.32 -23.60
C LYS A 70 -12.68 20.30 -23.43
N ILE A 71 -12.91 19.23 -22.67
CA ILE A 71 -11.91 18.21 -22.37
C ILE A 71 -11.88 17.19 -23.52
N ASP A 72 -10.67 16.82 -23.97
CA ASP A 72 -10.50 15.76 -24.96
C ASP A 72 -10.92 14.39 -24.41
N ARG A 73 -11.16 13.43 -25.31
CA ARG A 73 -11.65 12.10 -24.93
C ARG A 73 -10.75 11.33 -23.95
N GLU A 74 -9.43 11.47 -24.06
CA GLU A 74 -8.49 10.76 -23.19
C GLU A 74 -8.51 11.34 -21.77
N LYS A 75 -8.48 12.67 -21.67
CA LYS A 75 -8.59 13.39 -20.40
C LYS A 75 -9.98 13.27 -19.78
N SER A 76 -11.03 13.07 -20.58
CA SER A 76 -12.39 12.88 -20.09
C SER A 76 -12.54 11.59 -19.25
N ASN A 77 -11.81 10.53 -19.59
CA ASN A 77 -11.76 9.32 -18.75
C ASN A 77 -11.10 9.58 -17.39
N LYS A 78 -9.99 10.33 -17.37
CA LYS A 78 -9.30 10.71 -16.14
C LYS A 78 -10.15 11.66 -15.30
N ALA A 79 -10.84 12.60 -15.94
CA ALA A 79 -11.79 13.50 -15.32
C ALA A 79 -12.99 12.75 -14.72
N ALA A 80 -13.50 11.71 -15.40
CA ALA A 80 -14.56 10.85 -14.88
C ALA A 80 -14.13 10.14 -13.58
N CYS A 81 -12.92 9.59 -13.54
CA CYS A 81 -12.38 8.95 -12.33
C CYS A 81 -12.24 9.95 -11.18
N GLN A 82 -11.76 11.16 -11.47
CA GLN A 82 -11.62 12.23 -10.49
C GLN A 82 -12.97 12.74 -9.98
N LEU A 83 -13.95 12.90 -10.87
CA LEU A 83 -15.30 13.33 -10.52
C LEU A 83 -15.97 12.35 -9.56
N VAL A 84 -15.83 11.04 -9.83
CA VAL A 84 -16.33 10.01 -8.93
C VAL A 84 -15.57 10.01 -7.62
N GLU A 85 -14.23 10.07 -7.63
CA GLU A 85 -13.42 10.16 -6.40
C GLU A 85 -13.89 11.28 -5.47
N GLU A 86 -14.17 12.46 -6.01
CA GLU A 86 -14.66 13.60 -5.24
C GLU A 86 -16.09 13.40 -4.72
N GLU A 87 -16.96 12.70 -5.45
CA GLU A 87 -18.34 12.44 -5.02
C GLU A 87 -18.41 11.43 -3.87
N ILE A 88 -17.59 10.38 -3.91
CA ILE A 88 -17.56 9.33 -2.86
C ILE A 88 -16.48 9.56 -1.81
N ALA A 89 -15.85 10.74 -1.84
CA ALA A 89 -14.77 11.09 -0.93
C ALA A 89 -15.18 10.93 0.53
N ASP A 90 -16.37 11.44 0.88
CA ASP A 90 -16.87 11.41 2.25
C ASP A 90 -17.27 9.98 2.68
N ASP A 91 -17.83 9.15 1.78
CA ASP A 91 -18.12 7.74 2.08
C ASP A 91 -16.85 6.95 2.34
N ILE A 92 -15.86 7.10 1.46
CA ILE A 92 -14.56 6.45 1.60
C ILE A 92 -13.87 6.93 2.88
N LYS A 93 -13.92 8.24 3.19
CA LYS A 93 -13.36 8.80 4.43
C LYS A 93 -14.02 8.23 5.68
N ASN A 94 -15.33 8.04 5.65
CA ASN A 94 -16.07 7.41 6.73
C ASN A 94 -15.70 5.93 6.86
N ILE A 95 -15.61 5.18 5.77
CA ILE A 95 -15.30 3.74 5.82
C ILE A 95 -13.89 3.46 6.35
N PHE A 96 -12.90 4.25 5.92
CA PHE A 96 -11.49 4.01 6.25
C PHE A 96 -10.98 4.81 7.46
N HIS A 97 -11.85 5.48 8.23
CA HIS A 97 -11.57 6.15 9.53
C HIS A 97 -10.08 6.47 9.84
N GLY A 98 -9.52 7.50 9.22
CA GLY A 98 -8.14 7.97 9.49
C GLY A 98 -7.03 7.20 8.79
N GLN A 99 -7.36 6.15 8.03
CA GLN A 99 -6.47 5.44 7.11
C GLN A 99 -6.49 6.07 5.71
N LEU A 100 -6.85 7.34 5.57
CA LEU A 100 -6.83 8.06 4.31
C LEU A 100 -5.89 9.24 4.39
N GLU A 101 -4.91 9.26 3.50
CA GLU A 101 -3.99 10.38 3.38
C GLU A 101 -4.44 11.28 2.22
N GLU A 102 -4.87 12.49 2.54
CA GLU A 102 -5.24 13.52 1.58
C GLU A 102 -4.00 14.37 1.24
N ARG A 103 -3.57 14.34 -0.03
CA ARG A 103 -2.44 15.13 -0.53
C ARG A 103 -2.89 16.15 -1.56
N ARG A 104 -2.59 17.42 -1.30
CA ARG A 104 -2.80 18.52 -2.26
C ARG A 104 -1.62 18.69 -3.22
N ASN A 105 -0.41 18.31 -2.79
CA ASN A 105 0.84 18.49 -3.53
C ASN A 105 1.34 17.18 -4.17
N GLY A 106 2.10 17.29 -5.27
CA GLY A 106 2.70 16.14 -5.96
C GLY A 106 1.99 15.67 -7.23
N LYS A 107 1.11 16.50 -7.80
CA LYS A 107 0.40 16.20 -9.06
C LYS A 107 1.33 16.32 -10.27
N SER A 108 1.18 15.40 -11.23
CA SER A 108 1.87 15.47 -12.52
C SER A 108 1.42 16.70 -13.33
N LYS A 109 2.19 17.08 -14.37
CA LYS A 109 1.77 18.18 -15.28
C LYS A 109 0.39 17.93 -15.88
N GLU A 110 0.10 16.68 -16.24
CA GLU A 110 -1.17 16.28 -16.84
C GLU A 110 -2.33 16.34 -15.84
N GLU A 111 -2.10 15.87 -14.61
CA GLU A 111 -3.12 15.93 -13.53
C GLU A 111 -3.48 17.38 -13.18
N LYS A 112 -2.50 18.29 -13.20
CA LYS A 112 -2.73 19.72 -13.02
C LYS A 112 -3.57 20.32 -14.15
N GLN A 113 -3.35 19.87 -15.40
CA GLN A 113 -4.17 20.31 -16.53
C GLN A 113 -5.62 19.87 -16.36
N ILE A 114 -5.85 18.60 -16.01
CA ILE A 114 -7.21 18.07 -15.78
C ILE A 114 -7.89 18.79 -14.63
N GLU A 115 -7.17 19.03 -13.53
CA GLU A 115 -7.69 19.80 -12.40
C GLU A 115 -8.12 21.20 -12.83
N ASN A 116 -7.27 21.94 -13.55
CA ASN A 116 -7.57 23.29 -13.99
C ASN A 116 -8.79 23.34 -14.91
N ILE A 117 -8.87 22.44 -15.90
CA ILE A 117 -10.02 22.42 -16.82
C ILE A 117 -11.31 22.05 -16.08
N GLY A 118 -11.23 21.13 -15.11
CA GLY A 118 -12.38 20.78 -14.29
C GLY A 118 -12.85 21.92 -13.38
N LYS A 119 -11.94 22.73 -12.84
CA LYS A 119 -12.29 23.96 -12.12
C LYS A 119 -12.95 24.99 -13.03
N GLU A 120 -12.36 25.24 -14.21
CA GLU A 120 -12.94 26.16 -15.21
C GLU A 120 -14.34 25.71 -15.67
N SER A 121 -14.54 24.40 -15.75
CA SER A 121 -15.81 23.77 -16.16
C SER A 121 -16.77 23.54 -14.99
N LYS A 122 -16.46 24.01 -13.78
CA LYS A 122 -17.30 23.87 -12.57
C LYS A 122 -17.68 22.41 -12.25
N LEU A 123 -16.76 21.48 -12.49
CA LEU A 123 -16.92 20.08 -12.10
C LEU A 123 -16.64 19.89 -10.60
N TRP A 124 -15.61 20.57 -10.10
CA TRP A 124 -15.16 20.56 -8.71
C TRP A 124 -14.42 21.85 -8.39
N ASP A 125 -14.41 22.24 -7.12
CA ASP A 125 -13.76 23.47 -6.65
C ASP A 125 -12.25 23.25 -6.38
N GLU A 126 -11.94 22.17 -5.67
CA GLU A 126 -10.56 21.76 -5.37
C GLU A 126 -10.45 20.24 -5.38
N ALA A 127 -9.55 19.71 -6.21
CA ALA A 127 -9.36 18.27 -6.33
C ALA A 127 -8.26 17.80 -5.38
N THR A 128 -8.54 16.78 -4.57
CA THR A 128 -7.56 16.25 -3.61
C THR A 128 -7.18 14.84 -4.01
N LYS A 129 -5.89 14.50 -4.01
CA LYS A 129 -5.48 13.11 -4.19
C LYS A 129 -5.62 12.36 -2.87
N ARG A 130 -6.27 11.20 -2.91
CA ARG A 130 -6.45 10.36 -1.72
C ARG A 130 -5.68 9.07 -1.86
N PHE A 131 -4.91 8.75 -0.83
CA PHE A 131 -4.14 7.51 -0.75
C PHE A 131 -4.65 6.65 0.41
N VAL A 132 -4.70 5.34 0.18
CA VAL A 132 -5.08 4.38 1.22
C VAL A 132 -3.89 4.17 2.16
N GLY A 133 -4.03 4.59 3.40
CA GLY A 133 -3.02 4.49 4.46
C GLY A 133 -1.86 5.46 4.29
N LYS A 134 -1.02 5.56 5.32
CA LYS A 134 0.27 6.24 5.20
C LYS A 134 1.18 5.40 4.32
N LYS A 135 1.82 6.03 3.34
CA LYS A 135 2.98 5.45 2.68
C LYS A 135 4.12 5.36 3.71
N GLN A 136 4.10 4.35 4.57
CA GLN A 136 5.17 4.13 5.52
C GLN A 136 6.44 3.78 4.74
N ASN A 137 7.53 4.47 5.06
CA ASN A 137 8.83 4.04 4.57
C ASN A 137 9.08 2.62 5.08
N VAL A 138 9.69 1.75 4.27
CA VAL A 138 10.01 0.36 4.68
C VAL A 138 10.76 0.34 6.01
N ILE A 139 11.59 1.36 6.26
CA ILE A 139 12.33 1.56 7.52
C ILE A 139 11.39 1.85 8.70
N GLU A 140 10.35 2.65 8.51
CA GLU A 140 9.34 2.95 9.54
C GLU A 140 8.51 1.72 9.87
N LEU A 141 8.13 0.93 8.85
CA LEU A 141 7.41 -0.34 9.03
C LEU A 141 8.27 -1.35 9.81
N ILE A 142 9.56 -1.46 9.48
CA ILE A 142 10.51 -2.28 10.25
C ILE A 142 10.61 -1.75 11.68
N ALA A 143 10.79 -0.45 11.88
CA ALA A 143 10.91 0.15 13.21
C ALA A 143 9.65 -0.08 14.07
N GLU A 144 8.46 -0.01 13.46
CA GLU A 144 7.19 -0.28 14.12
C GLU A 144 7.05 -1.75 14.50
N ILE A 145 7.39 -2.69 13.60
CA ILE A 145 7.45 -4.13 13.90
C ILE A 145 8.41 -4.42 15.07
N PHE A 146 9.58 -3.77 15.09
CA PHE A 146 10.54 -3.89 16.18
C PHE A 146 10.05 -3.29 17.51
N ARG A 147 9.14 -2.30 17.45
CA ARG A 147 8.57 -1.64 18.63
C ARG A 147 7.39 -2.41 19.20
N GLU A 148 6.54 -2.97 18.34
CA GLU A 148 5.34 -3.71 18.75
C GLU A 148 5.66 -5.14 19.20
N HIS A 149 6.63 -5.79 18.58
CA HIS A 149 6.96 -7.17 18.89
C HIS A 149 8.29 -7.29 19.63
N CYS A 150 8.22 -7.20 20.96
CA CYS A 150 9.40 -7.38 21.84
C CYS A 150 10.14 -8.71 21.58
N LEU A 151 9.43 -9.80 21.27
CA LEU A 151 10.04 -11.09 20.95
C LEU A 151 10.88 -11.05 19.67
N ILE A 152 10.43 -10.36 18.62
CA ILE A 152 11.19 -10.18 17.37
C ILE A 152 12.50 -9.46 17.68
N ARG A 153 12.42 -8.37 18.47
CA ARG A 153 13.57 -7.58 18.88
C ARG A 153 14.61 -8.40 19.62
N TYR A 154 14.21 -9.16 20.66
CA TYR A 154 15.14 -9.98 21.43
C TYR A 154 15.77 -11.08 20.60
N THR A 155 15.00 -11.72 19.71
CA THR A 155 15.47 -12.84 18.89
C THR A 155 16.53 -12.39 17.88
N ILE A 156 16.27 -11.27 17.18
CA ILE A 156 17.22 -10.71 16.22
C ILE A 156 18.50 -10.22 16.93
N ILE A 157 18.36 -9.51 18.06
CA ILE A 157 19.51 -9.04 18.84
C ILE A 157 20.35 -10.23 19.35
N ALA A 158 19.72 -11.28 19.86
CA ALA A 158 20.41 -12.48 20.32
C ALA A 158 21.15 -13.19 19.17
N GLY A 159 20.50 -13.35 18.01
CA GLY A 159 21.12 -13.94 16.83
C GLY A 159 22.33 -13.16 16.33
N PHE A 160 22.22 -11.83 16.22
CA PHE A 160 23.34 -10.95 15.84
C PHE A 160 24.48 -11.00 16.85
N SER A 161 24.18 -11.00 18.14
CA SER A 161 25.19 -11.06 19.21
C SER A 161 26.01 -12.35 19.12
N LEU A 162 25.36 -13.48 18.85
CA LEU A 162 26.01 -14.78 18.65
C LEU A 162 26.89 -14.80 17.38
N LEU A 163 26.45 -14.18 16.29
CA LEU A 163 27.24 -14.05 15.06
C LEU A 163 28.47 -13.16 15.25
N ILE A 164 28.35 -12.06 16.00
CA ILE A 164 29.48 -11.18 16.34
C ILE A 164 30.52 -11.95 17.16
N LEU A 165 30.08 -12.67 18.20
CA LEU A 165 30.95 -13.53 19.01
C LEU A 165 31.65 -14.60 18.14
N SER A 166 30.93 -15.20 17.20
CA SER A 166 31.49 -16.16 16.24
C SER A 166 32.54 -15.50 15.33
N ALA A 167 32.28 -14.29 14.81
CA ALA A 167 33.20 -13.55 13.94
C ALA A 167 34.52 -13.19 14.64
N ILE A 168 34.44 -12.79 15.92
CA ILE A 168 35.61 -12.53 16.75
C ILE A 168 36.44 -13.81 16.95
N LEU A 169 35.78 -14.94 17.23
CA LEU A 169 36.45 -16.22 17.45
C LEU A 169 37.07 -16.81 16.18
N PHE A 170 36.47 -16.57 15.01
CA PHE A 170 37.03 -16.92 13.71
C PHE A 170 38.11 -15.94 13.22
N ASN A 171 38.22 -14.77 13.85
CA ASN A 171 38.93 -13.60 13.35
C ASN A 171 38.55 -13.27 11.88
N SER A 172 37.29 -13.52 11.52
CA SER A 172 36.79 -13.39 10.16
C SER A 172 35.27 -13.30 10.15
N ILE A 173 34.77 -12.15 9.69
CA ILE A 173 33.34 -11.92 9.48
C ILE A 173 32.79 -12.90 8.42
N TYR A 174 33.56 -13.14 7.35
CA TYR A 174 33.16 -14.05 6.28
C TYR A 174 32.89 -15.47 6.79
N LYS A 175 33.78 -16.03 7.60
CA LYS A 175 33.60 -17.39 8.14
C LYS A 175 32.35 -17.48 9.03
N ALA A 176 32.12 -16.49 9.89
CA ALA A 176 30.95 -16.47 10.76
C ALA A 176 29.63 -16.35 9.98
N ILE A 177 29.59 -15.55 8.91
CA ILE A 177 28.42 -15.44 8.02
C ILE A 177 28.17 -16.77 7.30
N VAL A 178 29.21 -17.41 6.77
CA VAL A 178 29.08 -18.72 6.10
C VAL A 178 28.52 -19.75 7.09
N VAL A 179 29.11 -19.90 8.28
CA VAL A 179 28.59 -20.82 9.31
C VAL A 179 27.14 -20.50 9.67
N GLY A 180 26.80 -19.21 9.83
CA GLY A 180 25.45 -18.79 10.18
C GLY A 180 24.42 -19.06 9.08
N LEU A 181 24.78 -18.91 7.81
CA LEU A 181 23.88 -19.10 6.68
C LEU A 181 23.76 -20.56 6.24
N THR A 182 24.84 -21.32 6.30
CA THR A 182 24.93 -22.64 5.69
C THR A 182 25.14 -23.78 6.69
N LEU A 183 25.22 -23.47 7.99
CA LEU A 183 25.56 -24.42 9.07
C LEU A 183 26.83 -25.21 8.79
N THR A 184 27.72 -24.66 7.96
CA THR A 184 28.95 -25.33 7.54
C THR A 184 29.96 -25.30 8.69
N ILE A 185 30.59 -26.46 8.95
CA ILE A 185 31.58 -26.60 10.01
C ILE A 185 32.97 -26.44 9.40
N PHE A 186 33.72 -25.44 9.86
CA PHE A 186 35.14 -25.34 9.52
C PHE A 186 35.95 -26.26 10.44
N SER A 187 36.60 -27.28 9.86
CA SER A 187 37.42 -28.23 10.60
C SER A 187 38.71 -27.59 11.11
N SER A 188 38.93 -27.60 12.42
CA SER A 188 40.19 -27.17 13.04
C SER A 188 40.42 -27.87 14.38
N ASN A 189 41.69 -28.04 14.74
CA ASN A 189 42.11 -28.63 16.02
C ASN A 189 41.95 -27.66 17.20
N SER A 190 41.69 -26.38 16.95
CA SER A 190 41.52 -25.38 18.01
C SER A 190 40.11 -25.41 18.61
N LEU A 191 40.03 -25.52 19.94
CA LEU A 191 38.78 -25.43 20.71
C LEU A 191 38.02 -24.13 20.41
N LYS A 192 38.75 -23.03 20.16
CA LYS A 192 38.18 -21.72 19.80
C LYS A 192 37.32 -21.79 18.54
N ILE A 193 37.78 -22.51 17.52
CA ILE A 193 37.08 -22.63 16.23
C ILE A 193 35.86 -23.54 16.34
N LYS A 194 35.91 -24.57 17.19
CA LYS A 194 34.74 -25.43 17.48
C LYS A 194 33.63 -24.64 18.17
N ILE A 195 33.96 -23.81 19.15
CA ILE A 195 33.01 -22.92 19.83
C ILE A 195 32.45 -21.89 18.85
N ALA A 196 33.29 -21.33 17.97
CA ALA A 196 32.85 -20.39 16.93
C ALA A 196 31.84 -21.00 15.95
N ASN A 197 32.03 -22.25 15.54
CA ASN A 197 31.09 -22.99 14.69
C ASN A 197 29.72 -23.15 15.38
N VAL A 198 29.69 -23.51 16.68
CA VAL A 198 28.44 -23.69 17.44
C VAL A 198 27.71 -22.36 17.62
N LEU A 199 28.42 -21.30 18.02
CA LEU A 199 27.83 -19.98 18.21
C LEU A 199 27.32 -19.38 16.89
N GLY A 200 28.09 -19.57 15.81
CA GLY A 200 27.70 -19.13 14.47
C GLY A 200 26.46 -19.85 13.98
N GLY A 201 26.41 -21.18 14.15
CA GLY A 201 25.27 -21.99 13.72
C GLY A 201 24.00 -21.73 14.52
N LEU A 202 24.11 -21.54 15.84
CA LEU A 202 22.97 -21.15 16.68
C LEU A 202 22.48 -19.73 16.33
N GLY A 203 23.38 -18.76 16.21
CA GLY A 203 23.02 -17.39 15.85
C GLY A 203 22.38 -17.27 14.46
N GLY A 204 22.90 -18.05 13.51
CA GLY A 204 22.35 -18.17 12.16
C GLY A 204 20.96 -18.79 12.11
N ASN A 205 20.78 -19.95 12.74
CA ASN A 205 19.47 -20.62 12.81
C ASN A 205 18.42 -19.77 13.52
N ILE A 206 18.77 -19.11 14.63
CA ILE A 206 17.84 -18.24 15.35
C ILE A 206 17.36 -17.09 14.44
N ASN A 207 18.25 -16.49 13.65
CA ASN A 207 17.88 -15.46 12.69
C ASN A 207 17.05 -16.02 11.52
N ILE A 208 17.51 -17.09 10.85
CA ILE A 208 16.88 -17.63 9.65
C ILE A 208 15.52 -18.26 9.96
N PHE A 209 15.44 -19.09 11.00
CA PHE A 209 14.21 -19.80 11.36
C PHE A 209 13.11 -18.81 11.79
N TYR A 210 13.48 -17.74 12.47
CA TYR A 210 12.52 -16.73 12.91
C TYR A 210 12.08 -15.78 11.79
N LEU A 211 12.98 -15.41 10.88
CA LEU A 211 12.63 -14.70 9.63
C LEU A 211 11.75 -15.55 8.71
N TYR A 212 11.96 -16.87 8.67
CA TYR A 212 11.18 -17.79 7.83
C TYR A 212 9.78 -18.06 8.40
N ILE A 213 9.66 -18.26 9.71
CA ILE A 213 8.36 -18.50 10.37
C ILE A 213 7.49 -17.23 10.46
N ASN A 214 8.11 -16.05 10.60
CA ASN A 214 7.39 -14.78 10.65
C ASN A 214 7.43 -13.98 9.33
N SER A 215 7.92 -14.57 8.25
CA SER A 215 7.71 -13.99 6.91
C SER A 215 6.21 -14.01 6.62
N PRO A 216 5.59 -12.88 6.25
CA PRO A 216 4.15 -12.73 6.11
C PRO A 216 3.64 -13.40 4.81
N ALA A 217 3.75 -14.71 4.73
CA ALA A 217 3.25 -15.52 3.61
C ALA A 217 1.97 -16.30 3.95
N ILE A 218 1.44 -16.23 5.19
CA ILE A 218 0.25 -16.99 5.58
C ILE A 218 -0.72 -16.12 6.41
N CYS A 219 -1.81 -15.74 5.75
CA CYS A 219 -3.14 -15.48 6.31
C CYS A 219 -3.31 -14.31 7.31
N PHE A 220 -3.55 -13.12 6.77
CA PHE A 220 -4.51 -12.17 7.38
C PHE A 220 -5.93 -12.73 7.18
N ASN A 221 -6.28 -13.77 7.93
CA ASN A 221 -7.65 -14.26 8.08
C ASN A 221 -7.91 -14.41 9.58
N GLY A 222 -8.27 -13.30 10.25
CA GLY A 222 -8.36 -13.35 11.71
C GLY A 222 -8.50 -12.03 12.46
N ARG A 223 -9.39 -11.13 12.04
CA ARG A 223 -10.06 -10.23 13.00
C ARG A 223 -11.57 -10.29 12.81
N LYS A 224 -12.12 -11.47 13.10
CA LYS A 224 -13.52 -11.64 13.47
C LYS A 224 -13.58 -11.55 15.00
N LYS A 225 -14.39 -10.60 15.49
CA LYS A 225 -14.92 -10.45 16.86
C LYS A 225 -13.90 -10.28 18.01
N ARG A 226 -13.96 -9.10 18.65
CA ARG A 226 -14.26 -9.02 20.08
C ARG A 226 -15.26 -7.90 20.31
N ASN A 227 -16.33 -8.26 21.02
CA ASN A 227 -17.32 -7.35 21.59
C ASN A 227 -16.67 -6.35 22.54
#